data_AF-A0A838JWH5-F1
#
_entry.id   AF-A0A838JWH5-F1
#
_cell.length_a   1.000
_cell.length_b   1.000
_cell.length_c   1.000
_cell.angle_alpha   90.00
_cell.angle_beta   90.00
_cell.angle_gamma   90.00
#
_symmetry.space_group_name_H-M   'P 1'
#
loop_
_entity.id
_entity.type
_entity.pdbx_description
1 polymer ?
#
loop_
_entity_poly.entity_id
_entity_poly.type
_entity_poly.pdbx_seq_one_letter_code
_entity_poly.pdbx_strand_id
1 'polypeptide(L)'
;MSLTFYIVDVFAEEKYAGNQLAVVRGGADLSDEALGKIALEMNYSETTFVLADEEVDDGYDVRIFTPGMEVPFAGHPTLGTAYVIRHEILTSPVEAVTLNLKAGRIPVTFGEVLWMRQLPPTFGAKLDPVLMARALNLETADLDDRFPVQEVSTGLPALIVPLRNLDALRRCKVDWERCAELAGPGKNLYVFCPEPHE
;
A
#
# COMPACT_ATOMS: atom_id res chain seq x y z
N MET A 1 -20.07 21.23 -7.28
CA MET A 1 -18.61 21.04 -7.46
C MET A 1 -18.38 19.82 -8.31
N SER A 2 -17.40 19.87 -9.20
CA SER A 2 -16.89 18.71 -9.94
C SER A 2 -15.50 18.39 -9.42
N LEU A 3 -15.24 17.13 -9.08
CA LEU A 3 -13.90 16.64 -8.77
C LEU A 3 -13.35 15.92 -10.00
N THR A 4 -12.11 16.24 -10.36
CA THR A 4 -11.39 15.48 -11.38
C THR A 4 -10.67 14.33 -10.69
N PHE A 5 -10.70 13.14 -11.29
CA PHE A 5 -9.93 12.02 -10.80
C PHE A 5 -9.22 11.30 -11.94
N TYR A 6 -8.13 10.63 -11.58
CA TYR A 6 -7.29 9.86 -12.48
C TYR A 6 -7.23 8.43 -11.97
N ILE A 7 -7.30 7.47 -12.89
CA ILE A 7 -7.00 6.06 -12.59
C ILE A 7 -5.57 5.80 -13.06
N VAL A 8 -4.74 5.31 -12.15
CA VAL A 8 -3.32 5.06 -12.36
C VAL A 8 -3.01 3.61 -12.01
N ASP A 9 -2.34 2.92 -12.91
CA ASP A 9 -1.77 1.60 -12.68
C ASP A 9 -0.34 1.78 -12.16
N VAL A 10 -0.10 1.50 -10.88
CA VAL A 10 1.20 1.67 -10.21
C VAL A 10 1.95 0.34 -10.21
N PHE A 11 3.29 0.38 -10.31
CA PHE A 11 4.15 -0.80 -10.50
C PHE A 11 3.81 -1.59 -11.77
N ALA A 12 3.49 -0.86 -12.84
CA ALA A 12 3.10 -1.41 -14.13
C ALA A 12 3.86 -0.72 -15.27
N GLU A 13 4.16 -1.49 -16.32
CA GLU A 13 4.70 -0.97 -17.59
C GLU A 13 3.61 -0.84 -18.66
N GLU A 14 2.45 -1.46 -18.44
CA GLU A 14 1.31 -1.47 -19.35
C GLU A 14 0.02 -1.14 -18.59
N LYS A 15 -1.01 -0.71 -19.34
CA LYS A 15 -2.34 -0.43 -18.77
C LYS A 15 -2.99 -1.71 -18.25
N TYR A 16 -3.78 -1.57 -17.19
CA TYR A 16 -4.54 -2.64 -16.56
C TYR A 16 -3.67 -3.71 -15.86
N ALA A 17 -2.44 -3.35 -15.53
CA ALA A 17 -1.50 -4.19 -14.79
C ALA A 17 -1.09 -3.52 -13.46
N GLY A 18 -0.32 -4.21 -12.63
CA GLY A 18 0.15 -3.67 -11.36
C GLY A 18 -0.98 -3.44 -10.36
N ASN A 19 -0.88 -2.36 -9.58
CA ASN A 19 -1.84 -2.01 -8.54
C ASN A 19 -2.57 -0.70 -8.87
N GLN A 20 -3.90 -0.76 -8.91
CA GLN A 20 -4.77 0.34 -9.30
C GLN A 20 -4.89 1.38 -8.19
N LEU A 21 -4.83 2.65 -8.59
CA LEU A 21 -4.99 3.79 -7.70
C LEU A 21 -5.94 4.81 -8.34
N ALA A 22 -6.88 5.30 -7.54
CA ALA A 22 -7.63 6.51 -7.87
C ALA A 22 -6.95 7.72 -7.21
N VAL A 23 -6.58 8.71 -8.02
CA VAL A 23 -6.06 10.00 -7.54
C VAL A 23 -7.08 11.08 -7.82
N VAL A 24 -7.70 11.63 -6.77
CA VAL A 24 -8.67 12.71 -6.84
C VAL A 24 -7.95 14.04 -6.62
N ARG A 25 -8.18 14.99 -7.53
CA ARG A 25 -7.69 16.37 -7.41
C ARG A 25 -8.78 17.22 -6.76
N GLY A 26 -8.46 17.79 -5.60
CA GLY A 26 -9.36 18.51 -4.71
C GLY A 26 -9.86 17.65 -3.55
N GLY A 27 -10.77 18.23 -2.76
CA GLY A 27 -11.37 17.58 -1.58
C GLY A 27 -11.07 18.26 -0.25
N ALA A 28 -10.36 19.39 -0.25
CA ALA A 28 -10.08 20.17 0.97
C ALA A 28 -11.35 20.58 1.74
N ASP A 29 -12.44 20.91 1.04
CA ASP A 29 -13.71 21.33 1.64
C ASP A 29 -14.63 20.15 2.01
N LEU A 30 -14.19 18.90 1.78
CA LEU A 30 -14.99 17.71 2.08
C LEU A 30 -14.69 17.19 3.48
N SER A 31 -15.74 16.69 4.15
CA SER A 31 -15.58 15.97 5.41
C SER A 31 -14.88 14.63 5.21
N ASP A 32 -14.27 14.11 6.28
CA ASP A 32 -13.67 12.76 6.31
C ASP A 32 -14.66 11.68 5.85
N GLU A 33 -15.94 11.81 6.23
CA GLU A 33 -17.00 10.89 5.79
C GLU A 33 -17.22 10.94 4.28
N ALA A 34 -17.21 12.14 3.68
CA ALA A 34 -17.39 12.29 2.24
C ALA A 34 -16.18 11.74 1.46
N LEU A 35 -14.95 11.99 1.92
CA LEU A 35 -13.74 11.41 1.34
C LEU A 35 -13.75 9.89 1.45
N GLY A 36 -14.13 9.34 2.60
CA GLY A 36 -14.28 7.91 2.81
C GLY A 36 -15.34 7.28 1.89
N LYS A 37 -16.48 7.94 1.67
CA LYS A 37 -17.50 7.47 0.72
C LYS A 37 -16.99 7.47 -0.73
N ILE A 38 -16.19 8.45 -1.13
CA ILE A 38 -15.57 8.46 -2.46
C ILE A 38 -14.58 7.29 -2.58
N ALA A 39 -13.73 7.06 -1.58
CA ALA A 39 -12.79 5.94 -1.59
C ALA A 39 -13.51 4.58 -1.65
N LEU A 40 -14.64 4.45 -0.92
CA LEU A 40 -15.49 3.26 -0.97
C LEU A 40 -16.13 3.07 -2.35
N GLU A 41 -16.59 4.14 -3.00
CA GLU A 41 -17.17 4.09 -4.35
C GLU A 41 -16.12 3.66 -5.40
N MET A 42 -14.88 4.14 -5.29
CA MET A 42 -13.78 3.72 -6.17
C MET A 42 -13.43 2.23 -5.99
N ASN A 43 -13.56 1.72 -4.76
CA ASN A 43 -13.36 0.32 -4.40
C ASN A 43 -12.00 -0.27 -4.85
N TYR A 44 -10.97 0.57 -4.90
CA TYR A 44 -9.57 0.15 -4.96
C TYR A 44 -9.01 -0.03 -3.55
N SER A 45 -7.81 -0.61 -3.44
CA SER A 45 -7.19 -0.78 -2.12
C SER A 45 -6.98 0.57 -1.43
N GLU A 46 -6.66 1.61 -2.20
CA GLU A 46 -6.57 2.98 -1.73
C GLU A 46 -7.05 4.00 -2.79
N THR A 47 -7.50 5.16 -2.31
CA THR A 47 -7.77 6.38 -3.07
C THR A 47 -7.04 7.54 -2.40
N THR A 48 -6.36 8.37 -3.18
CA THR A 48 -5.66 9.56 -2.70
C THR A 48 -6.38 10.83 -3.09
N PHE A 49 -6.30 11.84 -2.23
CA PHE A 49 -6.85 13.17 -2.47
C PHE A 49 -5.72 14.20 -2.40
N VAL A 50 -5.42 14.87 -3.51
CA VAL A 50 -4.52 16.02 -3.57
C VAL A 50 -5.36 17.25 -3.25
N LEU A 51 -5.22 17.81 -2.04
CA LEU A 51 -6.20 18.74 -1.48
C LEU A 51 -6.22 20.10 -2.18
N ALA A 52 -5.07 20.54 -2.72
CA ALA A 52 -4.89 21.77 -3.46
C ALA A 52 -3.84 21.59 -4.57
N ASP A 53 -3.85 22.49 -5.56
CA ASP A 53 -2.89 22.47 -6.66
C ASP A 53 -1.61 23.25 -6.33
N GLU A 54 -1.65 24.00 -5.25
CA GLU A 54 -0.56 24.77 -4.69
C GLU A 54 0.22 23.96 -3.65
N GLU A 55 1.53 24.18 -3.63
CA GLU A 55 2.37 23.65 -2.55
C GLU A 55 2.14 24.42 -1.24
N VAL A 56 2.18 23.67 -0.14
CA VAL A 56 2.21 24.15 1.24
C VAL A 56 3.44 23.57 1.89
N ASP A 57 4.27 24.41 2.52
CA ASP A 57 5.52 23.99 3.18
C ASP A 57 6.42 23.10 2.29
N ASP A 58 6.67 23.51 1.05
CA ASP A 58 7.38 22.77 -0.02
C ASP A 58 6.89 21.31 -0.21
N GLY A 59 5.57 21.12 -0.26
CA GLY A 59 4.94 19.85 -0.59
C GLY A 59 3.45 19.99 -0.90
N TYR A 60 2.85 18.91 -1.38
CA TYR A 60 1.42 18.84 -1.67
C TYR A 60 0.68 18.15 -0.54
N ASP A 61 -0.36 18.78 0.00
CA ASP A 61 -1.21 18.17 1.02
C ASP A 61 -2.02 17.03 0.41
N VAL A 62 -1.77 15.81 0.91
CA VAL A 62 -2.37 14.59 0.38
C VAL A 62 -2.95 13.75 1.50
N ARG A 63 -4.16 13.23 1.28
CA ARG A 63 -4.81 12.25 2.15
C ARG A 63 -4.97 10.92 1.43
N ILE A 64 -4.85 9.81 2.17
CA ILE A 64 -4.96 8.45 1.62
C ILE A 64 -6.05 7.71 2.38
N PHE A 65 -7.02 7.17 1.65
CA PHE A 65 -8.11 6.40 2.19
C PHE A 65 -8.13 5.01 1.59
N THR A 66 -8.23 4.00 2.44
CA THR A 66 -8.79 2.70 2.06
C THR A 66 -10.32 2.81 2.00
N PRO A 67 -11.05 1.81 1.48
CA PRO A 67 -12.51 1.79 1.56
C PRO A 67 -13.07 1.87 2.99
N GLY A 68 -12.29 1.47 4.00
CA GLY A 68 -12.74 1.44 5.40
C GLY A 68 -12.29 2.63 6.25
N MET A 69 -11.13 3.22 5.96
CA MET A 69 -10.54 4.27 6.81
C MET A 69 -9.41 5.03 6.12
N GLU A 70 -9.12 6.22 6.64
CA GLU A 70 -7.89 6.95 6.32
C GLU A 70 -6.66 6.21 6.86
N VAL A 71 -5.61 6.12 6.05
CA VAL A 71 -4.31 5.56 6.43
C VAL A 71 -3.24 6.65 6.40
N PRO A 72 -2.24 6.60 7.30
CA PRO A 72 -1.27 7.69 7.41
C PRO A 72 -0.24 7.70 6.28
N PHE A 73 0.01 6.53 5.69
CA PHE A 73 0.99 6.31 4.63
C PHE A 73 0.69 4.99 3.91
N ALA A 74 0.90 4.97 2.59
CA ALA A 74 0.91 3.75 1.79
C ALA A 74 1.82 3.96 0.57
N GLY A 75 2.48 2.90 0.12
CA GLY A 75 3.55 3.02 -0.86
C GLY A 75 3.09 3.33 -2.28
N HIS A 76 2.32 2.43 -2.89
CA HIS A 76 1.81 2.65 -4.25
C HIS A 76 0.95 3.94 -4.37
N PRO A 77 0.14 4.34 -3.37
CA PRO A 77 -0.61 5.58 -3.44
C PRO A 77 0.29 6.81 -3.45
N THR A 78 1.39 6.79 -2.69
CA THR A 78 2.40 7.88 -2.69
C THR A 78 3.05 8.03 -4.06
N LEU A 79 3.48 6.93 -4.68
CA LEU A 79 4.14 6.97 -5.99
C LEU A 79 3.17 7.40 -7.11
N GLY A 80 1.96 6.83 -7.15
CA GLY A 80 0.96 7.17 -8.15
C GLY A 80 0.45 8.60 -8.01
N THR A 81 0.31 9.11 -6.78
CA THR A 81 -0.08 10.52 -6.56
C THR A 81 0.99 11.49 -7.05
N ALA A 82 2.26 11.23 -6.71
CA ALA A 82 3.37 12.06 -7.19
C ALA A 82 3.48 12.04 -8.72
N TYR A 83 3.21 10.89 -9.35
CA TYR A 83 3.11 10.78 -10.81
C TYR A 83 2.03 11.71 -11.36
N VAL A 84 0.81 11.70 -10.80
CA VAL A 84 -0.29 12.57 -11.24
C VAL A 84 0.03 14.05 -11.04
N ILE A 85 0.57 14.43 -9.88
CA ILE A 85 0.98 15.82 -9.61
C ILE A 85 1.96 16.30 -10.68
N ARG A 86 2.98 15.50 -11.00
CA ARG A 86 4.00 15.87 -11.99
C ARG A 86 3.44 16.08 -13.40
N HIS A 87 2.44 15.31 -13.81
CA HIS A 87 1.94 15.34 -15.19
C HIS A 87 0.70 16.21 -15.39
N GLU A 88 -0.13 16.36 -14.36
CA GLU A 88 -1.47 16.98 -14.48
C GLU A 88 -1.62 18.30 -13.69
N ILE A 89 -0.69 18.59 -12.78
CA ILE A 89 -0.72 19.80 -11.94
C ILE A 89 0.47 20.71 -12.26
N LEU A 90 1.67 20.14 -12.30
CA LEU A 90 2.88 20.90 -12.60
C LEU A 90 2.97 21.26 -14.08
N THR A 91 3.43 22.49 -14.35
CA THR A 91 3.60 23.03 -15.71
C THR A 91 5.03 22.90 -16.24
N SER A 92 5.96 22.46 -15.40
CA SER A 92 7.37 22.27 -15.73
C SER A 92 7.91 21.00 -15.09
N PRO A 93 8.87 20.31 -15.73
CA PRO A 93 9.43 19.09 -15.17
C PRO A 93 10.23 19.39 -13.91
N VAL A 94 9.97 18.60 -12.87
CA VAL A 94 10.72 18.59 -11.61
C VAL A 94 11.42 17.25 -11.41
N GLU A 95 12.50 17.26 -10.62
CA GLU A 95 13.25 16.05 -10.23
C GLU A 95 12.61 15.31 -9.04
N ALA A 96 11.79 16.01 -8.25
CA ALA A 96 11.09 15.43 -7.11
C ALA A 96 9.77 16.17 -6.82
N VAL A 97 8.83 15.46 -6.20
CA VAL A 97 7.59 15.99 -5.62
C VAL A 97 7.53 15.51 -4.18
N THR A 98 7.27 16.43 -3.24
CA THR A 98 7.07 16.09 -1.83
C THR A 98 5.58 16.00 -1.53
N LEU A 99 5.15 14.91 -0.90
CA LEU A 99 3.79 14.77 -0.39
C LEU A 99 3.77 15.02 1.12
N ASN A 100 2.92 15.95 1.56
CA ASN A 100 2.61 16.16 2.97
C ASN A 100 1.51 15.16 3.35
N LEU A 101 1.92 14.01 3.86
CA LEU A 101 1.02 12.96 4.33
C LEU A 101 0.85 13.06 5.85
N LYS A 102 -0.17 12.38 6.37
CA LYS A 102 -0.38 12.27 7.83
C LYS A 102 0.79 11.61 8.57
N ALA A 103 1.60 10.79 7.87
CA ALA A 103 2.86 10.24 8.40
C ALA A 103 4.06 11.21 8.32
N GLY A 104 3.92 12.38 7.69
CA GLY A 104 4.98 13.36 7.47
C GLY A 104 5.24 13.64 6.00
N ARG A 105 6.30 14.43 5.75
CA ARG A 105 6.74 14.84 4.40
C ARG A 105 7.51 13.71 3.72
N ILE A 106 6.99 13.20 2.60
CA ILE A 106 7.58 12.10 1.84
C ILE A 106 7.99 12.60 0.45
N PRO A 107 9.30 12.77 0.17
CA PRO A 107 9.77 13.09 -1.16
C PRO A 107 9.72 11.86 -2.08
N VAL A 108 9.22 12.06 -3.29
CA VAL A 108 9.27 11.12 -4.41
C VAL A 108 10.15 11.70 -5.49
N THR A 109 11.24 11.00 -5.83
CA THR A 109 12.19 11.40 -6.88
C THR A 109 11.87 10.68 -8.18
N PHE A 110 12.08 11.37 -9.31
CA PHE A 110 11.81 10.85 -10.65
C PHE A 110 13.13 10.53 -11.39
N GLY A 111 13.32 9.27 -11.78
CA GLY A 111 14.41 8.82 -12.65
C GLY A 111 13.89 7.82 -13.68
N GLU A 112 14.66 6.75 -13.96
CA GLU A 112 14.17 5.60 -14.73
C GLU A 112 12.94 4.95 -14.07
N VAL A 113 12.90 4.99 -12.74
CA VAL A 113 11.75 4.62 -11.91
C VAL A 113 11.43 5.75 -10.93
N LEU A 114 10.22 5.73 -10.38
CA LEU A 114 9.87 6.59 -9.25
C LEU A 114 10.40 5.95 -7.96
N TRP A 115 10.99 6.79 -7.10
CA TRP A 115 11.61 6.31 -5.87
C TRP A 115 11.16 7.11 -4.66
N MET A 116 10.97 6.44 -3.53
CA MET A 116 10.65 7.05 -2.24
C MET A 116 11.32 6.28 -1.11
N ARG A 117 11.50 6.92 0.04
CA ARG A 117 11.90 6.25 1.28
C ARG A 117 10.66 5.96 2.13
N GLN A 118 10.46 4.69 2.47
CA GLN A 118 9.41 4.30 3.42
C GLN A 118 9.77 4.70 4.86
N LEU A 119 8.79 4.65 5.76
CA LEU A 119 9.02 4.85 7.19
C LEU A 119 9.95 3.76 7.74
N PRO A 120 10.73 4.05 8.80
CA PRO A 120 11.53 3.03 9.46
C PRO A 120 10.69 1.81 9.87
N PRO A 121 11.19 0.58 9.68
CA PRO A 121 10.42 -0.60 9.97
C PRO A 121 10.19 -0.75 11.48
N THR A 122 8.99 -1.14 11.85
CA THR A 122 8.65 -1.63 13.19
C THR A 122 8.36 -3.12 13.13
N PHE A 123 8.74 -3.82 14.19
CA PHE A 123 8.61 -5.26 14.30
C PHE A 123 7.68 -5.58 15.47
N GLY A 124 6.55 -6.19 15.15
CA GLY A 124 5.53 -6.61 16.11
C GLY A 124 5.70 -8.04 16.58
N ALA A 125 4.58 -8.65 16.96
CA ALA A 125 4.54 -10.00 17.50
C ALA A 125 5.03 -11.05 16.49
N LYS A 126 5.77 -12.04 17.00
CA LYS A 126 6.09 -13.27 16.27
C LYS A 126 4.99 -14.29 16.55
N LEU A 127 4.59 -15.02 15.52
CA LEU A 127 3.56 -16.05 15.63
C LEU A 127 4.16 -17.44 15.52
N ASP A 128 3.45 -18.43 16.08
CA ASP A 128 3.85 -19.82 16.01
C ASP A 128 3.78 -20.33 14.55
N PRO A 129 4.90 -20.81 13.97
CA PRO A 129 4.93 -21.27 12.59
C PRO A 129 4.08 -22.52 12.34
N VAL A 130 3.84 -23.36 13.35
CA VAL A 130 2.95 -24.52 13.24
C VAL A 130 1.50 -24.07 13.12
N LEU A 131 1.09 -23.10 13.93
CA LEU A 131 -0.26 -22.52 13.84
C LEU A 131 -0.46 -21.76 12.53
N MET A 132 0.56 -21.01 12.09
CA MET A 132 0.51 -20.32 10.81
C MET A 132 0.40 -21.30 9.64
N ALA A 133 1.23 -22.35 9.60
CA ALA A 133 1.15 -23.36 8.53
C ALA A 133 -0.26 -23.98 8.43
N ARG A 134 -0.89 -24.28 9.58
CA ARG A 134 -2.28 -24.77 9.62
C ARG A 134 -3.30 -23.75 9.12
N ALA A 135 -3.07 -22.46 9.37
CA ALA A 135 -3.91 -21.38 8.85
C ALA A 135 -3.71 -21.16 7.34
N LEU A 136 -2.59 -21.61 6.76
CA LEU A 136 -2.32 -21.57 5.32
C LEU A 136 -2.64 -22.88 4.60
N ASN A 137 -3.16 -23.88 5.31
CA ASN A 137 -3.35 -25.25 4.82
C ASN A 137 -2.06 -25.86 4.24
N LEU A 138 -0.93 -25.60 4.92
CA LEU A 138 0.41 -26.08 4.60
C LEU A 138 0.99 -26.92 5.74
N GLU A 139 2.08 -27.62 5.46
CA GLU A 139 2.90 -28.25 6.49
C GLU A 139 3.90 -27.25 7.08
N THR A 140 4.33 -27.41 8.34
CA THR A 140 5.35 -26.53 8.92
C THR A 140 6.67 -26.57 8.14
N ALA A 141 6.97 -27.68 7.47
CA ALA A 141 8.13 -27.82 6.59
C ALA A 141 8.04 -26.99 5.31
N ASP A 142 6.85 -26.50 4.93
CA ASP A 142 6.66 -25.60 3.79
C ASP A 142 7.09 -24.15 4.10
N LEU A 143 7.20 -23.79 5.38
CA LEU A 143 7.69 -22.49 5.83
C LEU A 143 9.23 -22.45 5.78
N ASP A 144 9.77 -21.28 5.46
CA ASP A 144 11.19 -21.02 5.50
C ASP A 144 11.62 -20.68 6.94
N ASP A 145 12.24 -21.65 7.61
CA ASP A 145 12.64 -21.58 9.02
C ASP A 145 13.86 -20.68 9.28
N ARG A 146 14.46 -20.11 8.23
CA ARG A 146 15.52 -19.10 8.37
C ARG A 146 14.98 -17.78 8.94
N PHE A 147 13.68 -17.53 8.81
CA PHE A 147 13.06 -16.27 9.18
C PHE A 147 11.78 -16.51 10.01
N PRO A 148 11.45 -15.63 10.96
CA PRO A 148 10.24 -15.77 11.76
C PRO A 148 8.99 -15.40 10.95
N VAL A 149 7.86 -16.00 11.31
CA VAL A 149 6.53 -15.42 11.01
C VAL A 149 6.32 -14.24 11.95
N GLN A 150 6.22 -13.03 11.42
CA GLN A 150 6.23 -11.82 12.24
C GLN A 150 5.43 -10.67 11.62
N GLU A 151 4.75 -9.90 12.46
CA GLU A 151 4.17 -8.62 12.04
C GLU A 151 5.27 -7.59 11.79
N VAL A 152 5.25 -6.96 10.61
CA VAL A 152 6.19 -5.91 10.21
C VAL A 152 5.42 -4.75 9.61
N SER A 153 5.83 -3.51 9.90
CA SER A 153 5.21 -2.32 9.31
C SER A 153 6.25 -1.28 8.94
N THR A 154 6.09 -0.67 7.77
CA THR A 154 6.72 0.58 7.35
C THR A 154 5.67 1.67 7.11
N GLY A 155 4.51 1.52 7.73
CA GLY A 155 3.35 2.43 7.66
C GLY A 155 2.04 1.68 7.85
N LEU A 156 1.81 0.64 7.04
CA LEU A 156 0.68 -0.28 7.19
C LEU A 156 1.19 -1.67 7.61
N PRO A 157 0.76 -2.21 8.78
CA PRO A 157 1.22 -3.51 9.24
C PRO A 157 0.81 -4.65 8.31
N ALA A 158 1.72 -5.59 8.11
CA ALA A 158 1.48 -6.86 7.47
C ALA A 158 2.14 -8.00 8.25
N LEU A 159 1.50 -9.16 8.23
CA LEU A 159 2.02 -10.39 8.76
C LEU A 159 2.87 -11.08 7.70
N ILE A 160 4.18 -11.03 7.88
CA ILE A 160 5.16 -11.57 6.94
C ILE A 160 5.28 -13.07 7.17
N VAL A 161 4.97 -13.88 6.15
CA VAL A 161 5.07 -15.34 6.18
C VAL A 161 6.00 -15.85 5.08
N PRO A 162 7.24 -16.22 5.42
CA PRO A 162 8.20 -16.73 4.46
C PRO A 162 7.96 -18.23 4.21
N LEU A 163 7.81 -18.61 2.93
CA LEU A 163 7.71 -19.98 2.45
C LEU A 163 8.99 -20.40 1.73
N ARG A 164 9.27 -21.70 1.71
CA ARG A 164 10.53 -22.23 1.15
C ARG A 164 10.65 -22.02 -0.35
N ASN A 165 9.56 -22.21 -1.09
CA ASN A 165 9.58 -22.30 -2.54
C ASN A 165 8.21 -21.97 -3.16
N LEU A 166 8.18 -21.93 -4.49
CA LEU A 166 7.01 -21.58 -5.28
C LEU A 166 5.93 -22.67 -5.24
N ASP A 167 6.28 -23.94 -5.01
CA ASP A 167 5.31 -25.02 -4.82
C ASP A 167 4.46 -24.77 -3.56
N ALA A 168 5.11 -24.50 -2.42
CA ALA A 168 4.43 -24.14 -1.18
C ALA A 168 3.52 -22.92 -1.36
N LEU A 169 4.00 -21.88 -2.06
CA LEU A 169 3.22 -20.68 -2.33
C LEU A 169 2.00 -20.97 -3.23
N ARG A 170 2.13 -21.83 -4.24
CA ARG A 170 1.02 -22.25 -5.12
C ARG A 170 -0.02 -23.12 -4.40
N ARG A 171 0.41 -23.94 -3.44
CA ARG A 171 -0.50 -24.78 -2.63
C ARG A 171 -1.20 -24.00 -1.52
N CYS A 172 -0.64 -22.85 -1.10
CA CYS A 172 -1.16 -22.03 -0.02
C CYS A 172 -2.64 -21.70 -0.21
N LYS A 173 -3.46 -22.01 0.79
CA LYS A 173 -4.88 -21.64 0.86
C LYS A 173 -5.16 -21.08 2.24
N VAL A 174 -5.40 -19.77 2.29
CA VAL A 174 -5.62 -19.07 3.55
C VAL A 174 -6.97 -19.47 4.14
N ASP A 175 -6.94 -20.03 5.35
CA ASP A 175 -8.07 -20.16 6.25
C ASP A 175 -8.18 -18.87 7.07
N TRP A 176 -9.05 -17.97 6.59
CA TRP A 176 -9.20 -16.64 7.18
C TRP A 176 -9.71 -16.66 8.61
N GLU A 177 -10.48 -17.68 9.00
CA GLU A 177 -10.97 -17.82 10.38
C GLU A 177 -9.81 -18.17 11.31
N ARG A 178 -9.00 -19.17 10.97
CA ARG A 178 -7.79 -19.52 11.74
C ARG A 178 -6.76 -18.40 11.75
N CYS A 179 -6.58 -17.70 10.63
CA CYS A 179 -5.71 -16.52 10.59
C CYS A 179 -6.19 -15.44 11.56
N ALA A 180 -7.50 -15.17 11.60
CA ALA A 180 -8.09 -14.19 12.50
C ALA A 180 -7.99 -14.61 13.98
N GLU A 181 -8.16 -15.89 14.30
CA GLU A 181 -7.94 -16.42 15.66
C GLU A 181 -6.49 -16.27 16.12
N LEU A 182 -5.54 -16.51 15.21
CA LEU A 182 -4.11 -16.48 15.52
C LEU A 182 -3.54 -15.07 15.61
N ALA A 183 -3.90 -14.20 14.67
CA ALA A 183 -3.27 -12.88 14.48
C ALA A 183 -4.22 -11.70 14.77
N GLY A 184 -5.51 -11.97 15.00
CA GLY A 184 -6.56 -10.96 15.05
C GLY A 184 -7.21 -10.70 13.67
N PRO A 185 -8.43 -10.14 13.65
CA PRO A 185 -9.16 -9.90 12.41
C PRO A 185 -8.52 -8.78 11.57
N GLY A 186 -8.72 -8.83 10.25
CA GLY A 186 -8.34 -7.74 9.33
C GLY A 186 -6.84 -7.55 9.12
N LYS A 187 -6.02 -8.55 9.42
CA LYS A 187 -4.57 -8.48 9.18
C LYS A 187 -4.24 -8.62 7.69
N ASN A 188 -3.38 -7.74 7.19
CA ASN A 188 -2.77 -7.92 5.88
C ASN A 188 -1.77 -9.08 5.96
N LEU A 189 -1.98 -10.11 5.16
CA LEU A 189 -1.12 -11.28 5.13
C LEU A 189 -0.19 -11.17 3.90
N TYR A 190 1.12 -11.26 4.12
CA TYR A 190 2.12 -11.23 3.06
C TYR A 190 2.88 -12.56 3.02
N VAL A 191 2.38 -13.50 2.22
CA VAL A 191 2.99 -14.82 2.01
C VAL A 191 3.90 -14.76 0.78
N PHE A 192 5.16 -15.15 0.92
CA PHE A 192 6.14 -15.04 -0.16
C PHE A 192 7.18 -16.16 -0.11
N CYS A 193 7.90 -16.39 -1.22
CA CYS A 193 9.08 -17.24 -1.29
C CYS A 193 10.23 -16.52 -2.04
N PRO A 194 11.49 -16.93 -1.88
CA PRO A 194 12.62 -16.33 -2.58
C PRO A 194 12.70 -16.71 -4.07
N GLU A 195 11.97 -17.73 -4.51
CA GLU A 195 11.94 -18.16 -5.92
C GLU A 195 11.15 -17.16 -6.78
N PRO A 196 11.69 -16.72 -7.94
CA PRO A 196 10.96 -15.86 -8.86
C PRO A 196 9.85 -16.64 -9.58
N HIS A 197 8.82 -15.91 -10.01
CA HIS A 197 7.82 -16.47 -10.92
C HIS A 197 8.36 -16.39 -12.35
N GLU A 198 8.55 -17.54 -13.01
CA GLU A 198 8.81 -17.63 -14.45
C GLU A 198 7.53 -17.47 -15.28
#